data_AF-A0A537YWQ2-F1
#
_entry.id   AF-A0A537YWQ2-F1
#
_cell.length_a   1.000
_cell.length_b   1.000
_cell.length_c   1.000
_cell.angle_alpha   90.00
_cell.angle_beta   90.00
_cell.angle_gamma   90.00
#
_symmetry.space_group_name_H-M   'P 1'
#
loop_
_entity.id
_entity.type
_entity.pdbx_description
1 polymer ?
#
loop_
_entity_poly.entity_id
_entity_poly.type
_entity_poly.pdbx_seq_one_letter_code
_entity_poly.pdbx_strand_id
1 'polypeptide(L)'
;MAGEGSSVPAGPITFVVEHRVVAQDGVEAGGPTVRVLGSDDDHEYLRFDMFNVSPHYHYEPPADQERIVMIDTVADGDAVSWGITRLRNRLAPMLVAAGGHGLADALDEQTLARAVDDVESLVRQSPT
;
A
#
# COMPACT_ATOMS: atom_id res chain seq x y z
N MET A 1 14.54 -2.37 14.55
CA MET A 1 13.82 -3.65 14.39
C MET A 1 12.62 -3.33 13.52
N ALA A 2 12.59 -3.79 12.27
CA ALA A 2 11.38 -3.65 11.46
C ALA A 2 10.27 -4.43 12.19
N GLY A 3 9.14 -3.79 12.45
CA GLY A 3 7.99 -4.46 13.07
C GLY A 3 7.54 -5.61 12.18
N GLU A 4 7.05 -6.69 12.80
CA GLU A 4 6.57 -7.87 12.10
C GLU A 4 5.29 -7.50 11.33
N GLY A 5 5.42 -7.27 10.02
CA GLY A 5 4.30 -6.93 9.15
C GLY A 5 3.33 -8.09 8.98
N SER A 6 2.03 -7.81 8.90
CA SER A 6 1.00 -8.80 8.62
C SER A 6 0.81 -8.98 7.12
N SER A 7 0.90 -10.21 6.63
CA SER A 7 0.71 -10.53 5.20
C SER A 7 -0.71 -10.98 4.90
N VAL A 8 -1.31 -10.43 3.84
CA VAL A 8 -2.65 -10.80 3.34
C VAL A 8 -2.55 -11.19 1.86
N PRO A 9 -2.59 -12.49 1.52
CA PRO A 9 -2.59 -12.95 0.14
C PRO A 9 -3.87 -12.55 -0.60
N ALA A 10 -3.74 -12.15 -1.88
CA ALA A 10 -4.87 -11.75 -2.72
C ALA A 10 -4.71 -12.23 -4.17
N GLY A 11 -4.39 -13.52 -4.35
CA GLY A 11 -4.15 -14.12 -5.68
C GLY A 11 -2.73 -13.81 -6.17
N PRO A 12 -2.56 -13.10 -7.30
CA PRO A 12 -1.23 -12.84 -7.88
C PRO A 12 -0.38 -11.88 -7.03
N ILE A 13 -0.98 -11.23 -6.03
CA ILE A 13 -0.30 -10.30 -5.14
C ILE A 13 -0.44 -10.71 -3.68
N THR A 14 0.46 -10.19 -2.85
CA THR A 14 0.37 -10.23 -1.39
C THR A 14 0.48 -8.82 -0.84
N PHE A 15 -0.47 -8.42 0.00
CA PHE A 15 -0.35 -7.19 0.79
C PHE A 15 0.53 -7.46 2.01
N VAL A 16 1.41 -6.53 2.34
CA VAL A 16 2.12 -6.52 3.62
C VAL A 16 1.78 -5.24 4.36
N VAL A 17 1.20 -5.37 5.55
CA VAL A 17 0.73 -4.27 6.38
C VAL A 17 1.66 -4.10 7.58
N GLU A 18 2.18 -2.89 7.75
CA GLU A 18 3.07 -2.52 8.85
C GLU A 18 2.61 -1.20 9.47
N HIS A 19 2.81 -0.99 10.77
CA HIS A 19 2.69 0.34 11.37
C HIS A 19 4.09 0.88 11.66
N ARG A 20 4.41 2.00 11.05
CA ARG A 20 5.75 2.58 11.11
C ARG A 20 5.70 3.92 11.83
N VAL A 21 6.70 4.14 12.68
CA VAL A 21 7.05 5.47 13.20
C VAL A 21 8.33 5.89 12.51
N VAL A 22 8.30 7.06 11.90
CA VAL A 22 9.42 7.66 11.18
C VAL A 22 9.68 9.02 11.79
N ALA A 23 10.84 9.18 12.42
CA ALA A 23 11.30 10.48 12.86
C ALA A 23 12.04 11.15 11.68
N GLN A 24 11.49 12.24 11.16
CA GLN A 24 12.14 13.05 10.14
C GLN A 24 12.24 14.49 10.64
N ASP A 25 13.46 15.04 10.66
CA ASP A 25 13.78 16.39 11.13
C ASP A 25 13.25 16.71 12.55
N GLY A 26 13.22 15.71 13.43
CA GLY A 26 12.76 15.85 14.82
C GLY A 26 11.24 15.83 14.99
N VAL A 27 10.47 15.58 13.92
CA VAL A 27 9.02 15.34 13.96
C VAL A 27 8.78 13.85 13.82
N GLU A 28 8.11 13.24 14.81
CA GLU A 28 7.60 11.88 14.67
C GLU A 28 6.37 11.90 13.74
N ALA A 29 6.58 11.38 12.55
CA ALA A 29 5.54 10.98 11.62
C ALA A 29 5.29 9.48 11.76
N GLY A 30 4.14 9.01 11.30
CA GLY A 30 3.90 7.58 11.27
C GLY A 30 2.48 7.23 10.93
N GLY A 31 2.26 5.94 10.78
CA GLY A 31 0.97 5.38 10.39
C GLY A 31 1.14 4.03 9.72
N PRO A 32 0.04 3.50 9.19
CA PRO A 32 0.08 2.26 8.44
C PRO A 32 0.77 2.45 7.09
N THR A 33 1.62 1.48 6.77
CA THR A 33 2.21 1.24 5.46
C THR A 33 1.58 -0.02 4.89
N VAL A 34 1.12 0.05 3.64
CA VAL A 34 0.65 -1.13 2.89
C VAL A 34 1.51 -1.29 1.65
N ARG A 35 2.26 -2.39 1.59
CA ARG A 35 3.07 -2.79 0.44
C ARG A 35 2.27 -3.77 -0.40
N VAL A 36 2.41 -3.71 -1.72
CA VAL A 36 1.80 -4.64 -2.67
C VAL A 36 2.90 -5.37 -3.42
N LEU A 37 3.09 -6.63 -3.09
CA LEU A 37 4.14 -7.48 -3.66
C LEU A 37 3.55 -8.43 -4.68
N GLY A 38 4.30 -8.77 -5.73
CA GLY A 38 3.98 -9.93 -6.57
C GLY A 38 4.21 -11.22 -5.77
N SER A 39 3.23 -12.13 -5.78
CA SER A 39 3.32 -13.37 -4.99
C SER A 39 4.38 -14.35 -5.50
N ASP A 40 4.79 -14.24 -6.76
CA ASP A 40 5.76 -15.14 -7.40
C ASP A 40 7.21 -14.61 -7.34
N ASP A 41 7.38 -13.29 -7.24
CA ASP A 41 8.68 -12.61 -7.33
C ASP A 41 9.07 -11.86 -6.04
N ASP A 42 8.16 -11.73 -5.07
CA ASP A 42 8.27 -10.90 -3.86
C ASP A 42 8.63 -9.43 -4.15
N HIS A 43 8.51 -8.98 -5.41
CA HIS A 43 8.86 -7.63 -5.80
C HIS A 43 7.78 -6.66 -5.36
N GLU A 44 8.16 -5.54 -4.74
CA GLU A 44 7.23 -4.49 -4.35
C GLU A 44 6.88 -3.62 -5.55
N TYR A 45 5.63 -3.63 -5.99
CA TYR A 45 5.16 -2.80 -7.10
C TYR A 45 4.60 -1.46 -6.62
N LEU A 46 3.96 -1.47 -5.45
CA LEU A 46 3.34 -0.29 -4.85
C LEU A 46 3.58 -0.29 -3.34
N ARG A 47 3.72 0.90 -2.77
CA ARG A 47 3.67 1.11 -1.32
C ARG A 47 2.88 2.34 -0.97
N PHE A 48 1.94 2.21 -0.06
CA PHE A 48 1.13 3.30 0.46
C PHE A 48 1.58 3.60 1.89
N ASP A 49 2.24 4.74 2.08
CA ASP A 49 2.67 5.24 3.38
C ASP A 49 1.61 6.25 3.87
N MET A 50 0.58 5.74 4.55
CA MET A 50 -0.62 6.51 4.96
C MET A 50 -0.37 7.20 6.31
N PHE A 51 0.69 8.01 6.36
CA PHE A 51 1.15 8.64 7.59
C PHE A 51 0.32 9.87 7.99
N ASN A 52 0.34 10.18 9.27
CA ASN A 52 -0.25 11.40 9.83
C ASN A 52 0.42 12.69 9.34
N VAL A 53 1.68 12.61 8.91
CA VAL A 53 2.47 13.70 8.35
C VAL A 53 3.06 13.23 7.02
N SER A 54 2.92 14.07 5.98
CA SER A 54 3.44 13.79 4.64
C SER A 54 3.05 12.42 4.06
N PRO A 55 1.76 12.03 4.07
CA PRO A 55 1.33 10.77 3.47
C PRO A 55 1.63 10.77 1.97
N HIS A 56 2.06 9.62 1.48
CA HIS A 56 2.48 9.46 0.08
C HIS A 56 2.37 8.00 -0.34
N TYR A 57 2.55 7.75 -1.63
CA TYR A 57 2.64 6.40 -2.15
C TYR A 57 3.72 6.31 -3.22
N HIS A 58 4.23 5.10 -3.41
CA HIS A 58 5.32 4.77 -4.30
C HIS A 58 4.81 3.90 -5.44
N TYR A 59 5.28 4.20 -6.65
CA TYR A 59 5.38 3.21 -7.71
C TYR A 59 6.82 2.71 -7.74
N GLU A 60 7.02 1.39 -7.61
CA GLU A 60 8.34 0.76 -7.61
C GLU A 60 8.47 -0.21 -8.80
N PRO A 61 8.50 0.29 -10.05
CA PRO A 61 8.60 -0.57 -11.22
C PRO A 61 9.93 -1.34 -11.27
N PRO A 62 9.94 -2.65 -11.58
CA PRO A 62 11.17 -3.46 -11.57
C PRO A 62 12.30 -2.97 -12.47
N ALA A 63 11.94 -2.29 -13.58
CA ALA A 63 12.87 -1.88 -14.63
C ALA A 63 13.14 -0.37 -14.68
N ASP A 64 12.50 0.42 -13.81
CA ASP A 64 12.53 1.88 -13.82
C ASP A 64 12.80 2.44 -12.41
N GLN A 65 13.01 3.74 -12.31
CA GLN A 65 13.20 4.39 -11.00
C GLN A 65 11.88 4.46 -10.22
N GLU A 66 11.99 4.41 -8.89
CA GLU A 66 10.86 4.67 -8.01
C GLU A 66 10.24 6.05 -8.27
N ARG A 67 8.93 6.15 -8.09
CA ARG A 67 8.21 7.43 -8.15
C ARG A 67 7.41 7.60 -6.88
N ILE A 68 7.70 8.68 -6.16
CA ILE A 68 7.00 9.06 -4.93
C ILE A 68 5.95 10.12 -5.27
N VAL A 69 4.71 9.90 -4.84
CA VAL A 69 3.60 10.81 -5.07
C VAL A 69 2.98 11.22 -3.73
N MET A 70 3.02 12.51 -3.43
CA MET A 70 2.44 13.08 -2.22
C MET A 70 0.91 13.10 -2.28
N ILE A 71 0.27 12.82 -1.15
CA ILE A 71 -1.19 12.90 -1.00
C ILE A 71 -1.54 14.25 -0.37
N ASP A 72 -2.39 15.02 -1.05
CA ASP A 72 -2.93 16.28 -0.52
C ASP A 72 -4.15 15.99 0.36
N THR A 73 -3.92 15.75 1.65
CA THR A 73 -4.99 15.44 2.60
C THR A 73 -5.97 16.58 2.85
N VAL A 74 -5.64 17.82 2.43
CA VAL A 74 -6.61 18.93 2.50
C VAL A 74 -7.70 18.76 1.44
N ALA A 75 -7.32 18.31 0.24
CA ALA A 75 -8.26 18.06 -0.85
C ALA A 75 -8.88 16.66 -0.79
N ASP A 76 -8.07 15.66 -0.44
CA ASP A 76 -8.42 14.24 -0.55
C ASP A 76 -8.92 13.62 0.78
N GLY A 77 -8.75 14.32 1.91
CA GLY A 77 -9.16 13.86 3.23
C GLY A 77 -8.17 12.90 3.90
N ASP A 78 -8.69 12.01 4.74
CA ASP A 78 -7.91 11.04 5.51
C ASP A 78 -7.12 10.07 4.60
N ALA A 79 -5.81 9.98 4.82
CA ALA A 79 -4.90 9.19 3.98
C ALA A 79 -5.17 7.68 4.02
N VAL A 80 -5.60 7.14 5.17
CA VAL A 80 -5.93 5.71 5.30
C VAL A 80 -7.17 5.40 4.48
N SER A 81 -8.21 6.22 4.62
CA SER A 81 -9.47 6.05 3.88
C SER A 81 -9.26 6.24 2.37
N TRP A 82 -8.41 7.19 1.99
CA TRP A 82 -7.98 7.38 0.60
C TRP A 82 -7.25 6.15 0.06
N GLY A 83 -6.26 5.64 0.79
CA GLY A 83 -5.45 4.48 0.41
C GLY A 83 -6.29 3.23 0.21
N ILE A 84 -7.13 2.87 1.19
CA ILE A 84 -8.05 1.73 1.08
C ILE A 84 -8.98 1.87 -0.14
N THR A 85 -9.49 3.07 -0.41
CA THR A 85 -10.32 3.33 -1.59
C THR A 85 -9.56 3.08 -2.90
N ARG A 86 -8.25 3.40 -2.96
CA ARG A 86 -7.41 3.11 -4.14
C ARG A 86 -7.12 1.62 -4.28
N LEU A 87 -6.82 0.92 -3.18
CA LEU A 87 -6.66 -0.54 -3.20
C LEU A 87 -7.92 -1.23 -3.72
N ARG A 88 -9.10 -0.79 -3.28
CA ARG A 88 -10.38 -1.40 -3.72
C ARG A 88 -10.71 -1.11 -5.18
N ASN A 89 -10.52 0.13 -5.63
CA ASN A 89 -11.13 0.59 -6.89
C ASN A 89 -10.12 0.89 -8.01
N ARG A 90 -8.83 1.00 -7.70
CA ARG A 90 -7.79 1.50 -8.63
C ARG A 90 -6.52 0.67 -8.65
N LEU A 91 -6.46 -0.46 -7.93
CA LEU A 91 -5.24 -1.24 -7.83
C LEU A 91 -4.73 -1.77 -9.19
N ALA A 92 -5.59 -2.35 -10.01
CA ALA A 92 -5.21 -2.89 -11.32
C ALA A 92 -4.51 -1.84 -12.22
N PRO A 93 -5.08 -0.65 -12.50
CA PRO A 93 -4.38 0.36 -13.30
C PRO A 93 -3.14 0.92 -12.60
N MET A 94 -3.05 0.89 -11.27
CA MET A 94 -1.83 1.28 -10.56
C MET A 94 -0.71 0.25 -10.71
N LEU A 95 -1.03 -1.05 -10.67
CA LEU A 95 -0.08 -2.12 -10.96
C LEU A 95 0.46 -2.03 -12.39
N VAL A 96 -0.42 -1.78 -13.37
CA VAL A 96 -0.02 -1.50 -14.76
C VAL A 96 0.99 -0.35 -14.82
N ALA A 97 0.72 0.76 -14.11
CA ALA A 97 1.63 1.90 -14.06
C ALA A 97 2.94 1.62 -13.32
N ALA A 98 2.98 0.59 -12.46
CA ALA A 98 4.20 0.03 -11.84
C ALA A 98 4.84 -1.09 -12.69
N GLY A 99 4.38 -1.36 -13.91
CA GLY A 99 4.93 -2.42 -14.76
C GLY A 99 4.38 -3.83 -14.46
N GLY A 100 3.53 -4.00 -13.44
CA GLY A 100 2.90 -5.27 -13.04
C GLY A 100 1.68 -5.66 -13.88
N HIS A 101 1.78 -5.60 -15.21
CA HIS A 101 0.66 -5.90 -16.12
C HIS A 101 0.11 -7.31 -15.92
N GLY A 102 1.00 -8.32 -15.82
CA GLY A 102 0.58 -9.71 -15.59
C GLY A 102 -0.14 -9.90 -14.26
N LEU A 103 0.25 -9.14 -13.22
CA LEU A 103 -0.44 -9.15 -11.93
C LEU A 103 -1.83 -8.55 -12.06
N ALA A 104 -1.95 -7.40 -12.73
CA ALA A 104 -3.22 -6.70 -12.94
C ALA A 104 -4.23 -7.56 -13.74
N ASP A 105 -3.76 -8.24 -14.79
CA ASP A 105 -4.59 -9.12 -15.62
C ASP A 105 -5.06 -10.37 -14.87
N ALA A 106 -4.30 -10.82 -13.87
CA ALA A 106 -4.59 -12.01 -13.07
C ALA A 106 -5.41 -11.71 -11.79
N LEU A 107 -5.74 -10.45 -11.50
CA LEU A 107 -6.53 -10.10 -10.32
C LEU A 107 -7.97 -10.62 -10.44
N ASP A 108 -8.42 -11.32 -9.41
CA ASP A 108 -9.83 -11.64 -9.21
C ASP A 108 -10.50 -10.62 -8.29
N GLU A 109 -11.61 -10.03 -8.75
CA GLU A 109 -12.30 -8.93 -8.05
C GLU A 109 -12.80 -9.36 -6.65
N GLN A 110 -13.35 -10.57 -6.53
CA GLN A 110 -13.91 -11.03 -5.26
C GLN A 110 -12.81 -11.35 -4.24
N THR A 111 -11.73 -11.97 -4.68
CA THR A 111 -10.55 -12.26 -3.85
C THR A 111 -9.89 -10.98 -3.39
N LEU A 112 -9.71 -10.01 -4.30
CA LEU A 112 -9.18 -8.70 -3.97
C LEU A 112 -10.07 -7.96 -2.95
N ALA A 113 -11.38 -7.94 -3.14
CA ALA A 113 -12.30 -7.25 -2.24
C ALA A 113 -12.19 -7.76 -0.79
N ARG A 114 -12.16 -9.09 -0.60
CA ARG A 114 -12.00 -9.70 0.73
C ARG A 114 -10.65 -9.38 1.36
N ALA A 115 -9.57 -9.49 0.57
CA ALA A 115 -8.24 -9.14 1.06
C ALA A 115 -8.13 -7.67 1.46
N VAL A 116 -8.77 -6.77 0.71
CA VAL A 116 -8.80 -5.34 1.07
C VAL A 116 -9.60 -5.08 2.35
N ASP A 117 -10.64 -5.87 2.65
CA ASP A 117 -11.37 -5.78 3.94
C ASP A 117 -10.47 -6.21 5.12
N ASP A 118 -9.64 -7.24 4.94
CA ASP A 118 -8.66 -7.67 5.94
C ASP A 118 -7.56 -6.62 6.12
N VAL A 119 -7.04 -6.05 5.02
CA VAL A 119 -6.07 -4.94 5.05
C VAL A 119 -6.67 -3.73 5.76
N GLU A 120 -7.90 -3.33 5.45
CA GLU A 120 -8.58 -2.22 6.12
C GLU A 120 -8.68 -2.47 7.64
N SER A 121 -9.02 -3.70 8.03
CA SER A 121 -9.06 -4.09 9.44
C SER A 121 -7.70 -3.99 10.11
N LEU A 122 -6.62 -4.39 9.43
CA LEU A 122 -5.26 -4.31 9.95
C LEU A 122 -4.78 -2.86 10.08
N VAL A 123 -4.94 -2.02 9.05
CA VAL A 123 -4.44 -0.63 9.08
C VAL A 123 -5.15 0.24 10.12
N ARG A 124 -6.42 -0.07 10.43
CA ARG A 124 -7.22 0.65 11.43
C ARG A 124 -7.00 0.17 12.87
N GLN A 125 -6.34 -0.96 13.08
CA GLN A 125 -5.91 -1.35 14.42
C GLN A 125 -4.84 -0.37 14.91
N SER A 126 -4.96 0.05 16.17
CA SER A 126 -3.91 0.85 16.80
C SER A 126 -2.68 -0.05 17.04
N PRO A 127 -1.45 0.41 16.74
CA PRO A 127 -0.27 -0.31 17.17
C PRO A 127 -0.29 -0.41 18.70
N THR A 128 -0.03 -1.62 19.22
CA THR A 128 -0.04 -1.91 20.66
C THR A 128 1.12 -1.23 21.37
#